data_AF-A0A135VFS9-F1
#
_entry.id   AF-A0A135VFS9-F1
#
_cell.length_a   1.000
_cell.length_b   1.000
_cell.length_c   1.000
_cell.angle_alpha   90.00
_cell.angle_beta   90.00
_cell.angle_gamma   90.00
#
_symmetry.space_group_name_H-M   'P 1'
#
loop_
_entity.id
_entity.type
_entity.pdbx_description
1 polymer ?
#
loop_
_entity_poly.entity_id
_entity_poly.type
_entity_poly.pdbx_seq_one_letter_code
_entity_poly.pdbx_strand_id
1 'polypeptide(L)'
;MTVVKGVIREIGPSRTTRVSARRWYGSSTIVVQSEETGQTYSVRVSAKTMDRCRFLPRVGMRIVVHGFVEEAEFGLSDFVVSRVTRIKREGSDVKRIYRFDED
;
A
#
# COMPACT_ATOMS: atom_id res chain seq x y z
N MET A 1 -1.60 14.95 5.35
CA MET A 1 -1.76 13.64 4.69
C MET A 1 -0.57 13.48 3.76
N THR A 2 0.29 12.50 4.04
CA THR A 2 1.58 12.35 3.37
C THR A 2 1.45 11.37 2.20
N VAL A 3 2.21 11.62 1.15
CA VAL A 3 2.27 10.78 -0.04
C VAL A 3 3.68 10.21 -0.15
N VAL A 4 3.81 8.89 -0.03
CA VAL A 4 5.06 8.17 -0.29
C VAL A 4 4.96 7.57 -1.68
N LYS A 5 5.86 7.98 -2.58
CA LYS A 5 6.01 7.38 -3.91
C LYS A 5 7.26 6.53 -3.92
N GLY A 6 7.17 5.31 -4.44
CA GLY A 6 8.34 4.44 -4.45
C GLY A 6 8.08 3.04 -4.96
N VAL A 7 9.14 2.23 -4.94
CA VAL A 7 9.13 0.84 -5.39
C VAL A 7 9.01 -0.09 -4.19
N ILE A 8 8.16 -1.11 -4.28
CA ILE A 8 8.12 -2.17 -3.28
C ILE A 8 9.42 -2.98 -3.37
N ARG A 9 10.25 -2.94 -2.32
CA ARG A 9 11.46 -3.77 -2.23
C ARG A 9 11.20 -5.12 -1.60
N GLU A 10 10.36 -5.15 -0.58
CA GLU A 10 10.12 -6.35 0.20
C GLU A 10 8.64 -6.47 0.55
N ILE A 11 8.17 -7.71 0.64
CA ILE A 11 6.86 -8.05 1.16
C ILE A 11 7.10 -8.91 2.38
N GLY A 12 6.81 -8.35 3.54
CA GLY A 12 6.88 -9.03 4.81
C GLY A 12 5.75 -10.06 5.00
N PRO A 13 5.79 -10.81 6.11
CA PRO A 13 4.84 -11.86 6.39
C PRO A 13 3.40 -11.33 6.40
N SER A 14 2.51 -12.09 5.77
CA SER A 14 1.07 -11.82 5.82
C SER A 14 0.47 -12.52 7.04
N ARG A 15 -0.28 -11.79 7.85
CA ARG A 15 -1.08 -12.34 8.95
C ARG A 15 -2.55 -12.29 8.59
N THR A 16 -3.24 -13.42 8.74
CA THR A 16 -4.69 -13.48 8.56
C THR A 16 -5.34 -13.81 9.90
N THR A 17 -6.24 -12.93 10.36
CA THR A 17 -6.99 -13.09 11.60
C THR A 17 -8.44 -13.42 11.28
N ARG A 18 -8.95 -14.53 11.81
CA ARG A 18 -10.37 -14.87 11.70
C ARG A 18 -11.18 -13.98 12.64
N VAL A 19 -12.12 -13.22 12.09
CA VAL A 19 -13.03 -12.34 12.85
C VAL A 19 -14.37 -13.03 13.11
N SER A 20 -14.85 -13.84 12.16
CA SER A 20 -16.05 -14.66 12.34
C SER A 20 -16.03 -15.91 11.46
N ALA A 21 -17.10 -16.71 11.48
CA ALA A 21 -17.24 -17.88 10.61
C ALA A 21 -17.11 -17.53 9.11
N ARG A 22 -17.44 -16.30 8.71
CA ARG A 22 -17.45 -15.84 7.31
C ARG A 22 -16.53 -14.65 7.04
N ARG A 23 -15.84 -14.11 8.05
CA ARG A 23 -14.99 -12.92 7.92
C ARG A 23 -13.58 -13.21 8.39
N TRP A 24 -12.63 -12.98 7.49
CA TRP A 24 -11.20 -13.04 7.74
C TRP A 24 -10.59 -11.68 7.40
N TYR A 25 -9.64 -11.24 8.22
CA TYR A 25 -8.92 -9.99 8.02
C TYR A 25 -7.44 -10.30 7.81
N GLY A 26 -6.96 -10.08 6.59
CA GLY A 26 -5.53 -10.11 6.27
C GLY A 26 -4.85 -8.78 6.58
N SER A 27 -3.62 -8.81 7.05
CA SER A 27 -2.70 -7.68 6.98
C SER A 27 -1.32 -8.14 6.56
N SER A 28 -0.64 -7.37 5.73
CA SER A 28 0.72 -7.62 5.27
C SER A 28 1.52 -6.35 5.42
N THR A 29 2.80 -6.47 5.74
CA THR A 29 3.72 -5.34 5.77
C THR A 29 4.50 -5.33 4.48
N ILE A 30 4.61 -4.18 3.82
CA ILE A 30 5.45 -4.01 2.64
C ILE A 30 6.51 -2.95 2.93
N VAL A 31 7.71 -3.10 2.37
CA VAL A 31 8.76 -2.09 2.44
C VAL A 31 8.81 -1.37 1.10
N VAL A 32 8.65 -0.06 1.15
CA VAL A 32 8.65 0.82 -0.03
C VAL A 32 9.89 1.68 0.02
N GLN A 33 10.68 1.70 -1.04
CA GLN A 33 11.79 2.63 -1.17
C GLN A 33 11.38 3.81 -2.04
N SER A 34 11.54 5.02 -1.53
CA SER A 34 11.39 6.25 -2.31
C SER A 34 12.53 6.39 -3.30
N GLU A 35 12.21 6.61 -4.58
CA GLU A 35 13.20 6.87 -5.61
C GLU A 35 13.77 8.30 -5.53
N GLU A 36 13.01 9.23 -4.92
CA GLU A 36 13.43 10.64 -4.78
C GLU A 36 14.41 10.83 -3.62
N THR A 37 14.16 10.17 -2.49
CA THR A 37 14.93 10.36 -1.25
C THR A 37 15.83 9.18 -0.92
N GLY A 38 15.68 8.04 -1.59
CA GLY A 38 16.37 6.79 -1.28
C GLY A 38 15.90 6.10 0.01
N GLN A 39 15.07 6.78 0.81
CA GLN A 39 14.59 6.34 2.12
C GLN A 39 13.60 5.19 2.00
N THR A 40 13.52 4.39 3.06
CA THR A 40 12.67 3.21 3.14
C THR A 40 11.53 3.40 4.13
N TYR A 41 10.34 2.97 3.72
CA TYR A 41 9.09 3.13 4.45
C TYR A 41 8.45 1.76 4.66
N SER A 42 8.24 1.40 5.92
CA SER A 42 7.46 0.22 6.29
C SER A 42 5.98 0.56 6.28
N VAL A 43 5.22 -0.11 5.45
CA VAL A 43 3.81 0.18 5.20
C VAL A 43 2.97 -1.04 5.58
N ARG A 44 2.11 -0.89 6.58
CA ARG A 44 1.17 -1.95 6.95
C ARG A 44 -0.10 -1.84 6.12
N VAL A 45 -0.31 -2.80 5.23
CA VAL A 45 -1.49 -2.90 4.37
C VAL A 45 -2.48 -3.89 4.97
N SER A 46 -3.75 -3.54 4.98
CA SER A 46 -4.83 -4.39 5.50
C SER A 46 -5.77 -4.87 4.41
N ALA A 47 -6.56 -5.91 4.68
CA ALA A 47 -7.54 -6.47 3.75
C ALA A 47 -8.53 -5.43 3.26
N LYS A 48 -9.01 -4.54 4.15
CA LYS A 48 -9.89 -3.42 3.76
C LYS A 48 -9.23 -2.52 2.71
N THR A 49 -7.94 -2.23 2.86
CA THR A 49 -7.19 -1.41 1.91
C THR A 49 -6.87 -2.17 0.62
N MET A 50 -6.47 -3.45 0.73
CA MET A 50 -6.20 -4.33 -0.41
C MET A 50 -7.45 -4.54 -1.27
N ASP A 51 -8.60 -4.85 -0.67
CA ASP A 51 -9.87 -5.05 -1.35
C ASP A 51 -10.34 -3.78 -2.06
N ARG A 52 -10.29 -2.63 -1.36
CA ARG A 52 -10.65 -1.32 -1.93
C ARG A 52 -9.84 -0.98 -3.17
N CYS A 53 -8.57 -1.38 -3.19
CA CYS A 53 -7.65 -1.06 -4.28
C CYS A 53 -7.45 -2.24 -5.25
N ARG A 54 -8.12 -3.40 -5.02
CA ARG A 54 -7.78 -4.72 -5.62
C ARG A 54 -6.27 -4.92 -5.74
N PHE A 55 -5.57 -4.54 -4.67
CA PHE A 55 -4.13 -4.35 -4.67
C PHE A 55 -3.47 -5.61 -4.12
N LEU A 56 -2.78 -6.32 -5.00
CA LEU A 56 -1.87 -7.41 -4.65
C LEU A 56 -0.44 -6.87 -4.75
N PRO A 57 0.27 -6.66 -3.63
CA PRO A 57 1.64 -6.17 -3.64
C PRO A 57 2.56 -7.18 -4.33
N ARG A 58 3.52 -6.69 -5.13
CA ARG A 58 4.60 -7.48 -5.72
C ARG A 58 5.90 -6.69 -5.62
N VAL A 59 7.01 -7.35 -5.35
CA VAL A 59 8.35 -6.73 -5.39
C VAL A 59 8.59 -6.13 -6.77
N GLY A 60 9.24 -4.96 -6.82
CA GLY A 60 9.50 -4.20 -8.04
C GLY A 60 8.32 -3.34 -8.53
N MET A 61 7.16 -3.41 -7.87
CA MET A 61 6.01 -2.58 -8.25
C MET A 61 6.17 -1.14 -7.76
N ARG A 62 6.03 -0.18 -8.67
CA ARG A 62 5.95 1.25 -8.34
C ARG A 62 4.57 1.59 -7.79
N ILE A 63 4.52 2.21 -6.63
CA ILE A 63 3.29 2.53 -5.93
C ILE A 63 3.30 3.93 -5.33
N VAL A 64 2.10 4.45 -5.12
CA VAL A 64 1.83 5.70 -4.41
C VAL A 64 0.99 5.35 -3.19
N VAL A 65 1.55 5.57 -2.01
CA VAL A 65 0.92 5.31 -0.71
C VAL A 65 0.49 6.64 -0.12
N HIS A 66 -0.78 6.75 0.22
CA HIS A 66 -1.31 7.85 0.99
C HIS A 66 -1.54 7.40 2.43
N GLY A 67 -0.96 8.13 3.39
CA GLY A 67 -1.10 7.81 4.79
C GLY A 67 -0.46 8.84 5.71
N PHE A 68 -0.37 8.48 6.98
CA PHE A 68 0.40 9.20 7.97
C PHE A 68 1.75 8.52 8.12
N VAL A 69 2.82 9.30 8.02
CA VAL A 69 4.21 8.84 8.14
C VAL A 69 4.70 9.25 9.52
N GLU A 70 5.27 8.30 10.25
CA GLU A 70 5.91 8.48 11.54
C GLU A 70 7.35 7.96 11.44
N GLU A 71 8.28 8.50 12.24
CA GLU A 71 9.64 7.96 12.30
C GLU A 71 9.62 6.54 12.87
N ALA A 72 10.43 5.65 12.30
CA ALA A 72 10.51 4.29 12.78
C ALA A 72 11.32 4.25 14.07
N GLU A 73 10.68 4.02 15.22
CA GLU A 73 11.42 3.81 16.48
C GLU A 73 12.23 2.51 16.47
N PHE A 74 11.83 1.50 15.66
CA PHE A 74 12.50 0.19 15.56
C PHE A 74 12.31 -0.45 14.16
N GLY A 75 13.39 -0.95 13.54
CA GLY A 75 13.35 -1.79 12.33
C GLY A 75 14.42 -1.50 11.27
N LEU A 76 14.31 -2.18 10.12
CA LEU A 76 15.16 -1.99 8.92
C LEU A 76 14.68 -0.84 8.00
N SER A 77 13.83 0.07 8.51
CA SER A 77 13.19 1.13 7.72
C SER A 77 13.37 2.46 8.40
N ASP A 78 13.53 3.54 7.63
CA ASP A 78 13.69 4.89 8.16
C ASP A 78 12.36 5.44 8.72
N PHE A 79 11.23 5.02 8.13
CA PHE A 79 9.90 5.50 8.49
C PHE A 79 8.84 4.40 8.50
N VAL A 80 7.76 4.63 9.24
CA VAL A 80 6.57 3.78 9.28
C VAL A 80 5.35 4.55 8.79
N VAL A 81 4.52 3.92 7.95
CA VAL A 81 3.23 4.47 7.53
C VAL A 81 2.12 3.83 8.35
N SER A 82 1.69 4.51 9.42
CA SER A 82 0.82 3.92 10.47
C SER A 82 -0.68 3.95 10.17
N ARG A 83 -1.13 4.67 9.14
CA ARG A 83 -2.54 4.67 8.69
C ARG A 83 -2.65 4.84 7.19
N VAL A 84 -2.56 3.72 6.48
CA VAL A 84 -2.71 3.69 5.02
C VAL A 84 -4.17 3.93 4.62
N THR A 85 -4.45 5.07 4.00
CA THR A 85 -5.79 5.43 3.52
C THR A 85 -6.04 4.94 2.09
N ARG A 86 -5.00 4.95 1.25
CA ARG A 86 -5.05 4.53 -0.15
C ARG A 86 -3.67 4.08 -0.63
N ILE A 87 -3.63 3.03 -1.44
CA ILE A 87 -2.46 2.67 -2.25
C ILE A 87 -2.90 2.59 -3.70
N LYS A 88 -2.10 3.17 -4.59
CA LYS A 88 -2.24 3.03 -6.04
C LYS A 88 -0.95 2.51 -6.64
N ARG A 89 -1.02 1.87 -7.80
CA ARG A 89 0.18 1.70 -8.63
C ARG A 89 0.50 3.02 -9.31
N GLU A 90 1.77 3.34 -9.48
CA GLU A 90 2.15 4.48 -10.30
C GLU A 90 1.65 4.25 -11.75
N GLY A 91 1.03 5.26 -12.36
CA GLY A 91 0.33 5.12 -13.65
C GLY A 91 -1.09 4.53 -13.59
N SER A 92 -1.65 4.28 -12.41
CA SER A 92 -3.07 3.83 -12.28
C SER A 92 -4.10 4.94 -12.48
N ASP A 93 -3.67 6.20 -12.58
CA ASP A 93 -4.60 7.29 -12.83
C ASP A 93 -4.94 7.33 -14.32
N VAL A 94 -6.24 7.14 -14.57
CA VAL A 94 -6.93 7.02 -15.87
C VAL A 94 -6.85 5.64 -16.54
N LYS A 95 -7.65 4.68 -16.05
CA LYS A 95 -8.43 3.89 -17.02
C LYS A 95 -9.41 4.87 -17.66
N ARG A 96 -9.34 5.05 -18.99
CA ARG A 96 -10.30 5.83 -19.78
C ARG A 96 -11.70 5.73 -19.17
N ILE A 97 -12.31 6.88 -18.88
CA ILE A 97 -13.76 6.94 -18.72
C ILE A 97 -14.31 6.62 -20.11
N TYR A 98 -14.73 5.38 -20.35
CA TYR A 98 -15.62 5.11 -21.45
C TYR A 98 -16.94 5.79 -21.06
N ARG A 99 -17.19 6.99 -21.59
CA ARG A 99 -18.57 7.44 -21.77
C ARG A 99 -19.18 6.42 -22.71
N PHE A 100 -20.12 5.64 -22.21
CA PHE A 100 -21.16 5.12 -23.10
C PHE A 100 -21.90 6.38 -23.54
N ASP A 101 -21.73 6.77 -24.81
CA ASP A 101 -22.72 7.62 -25.46
C ASP A 101 -24.05 6.86 -25.39
N GLU A 102 -25.08 7.55 -24.92
CA GLU A 102 -26.46 7.10 -24.97
C GLU A 102 -26.90 7.04 -26.43
N ASP A 103 -27.26 5.86 -26.89
CA ASP A 103 -28.27 5.63 -27.94
C ASP A 103 -29.27 4.59 -27.43
#